data_AF-A0A6I8VXH8-F1
#
_entry.id   AF-A0A6I8VXH8-F1
#
_cell.length_a   1.000
_cell.length_b   1.000
_cell.length_c   1.000
_cell.angle_alpha   90.00
_cell.angle_beta   90.00
_cell.angle_gamma   90.00
#
_symmetry.space_group_name_H-M   'P 1'
#
loop_
_entity.id
_entity.type
_entity.pdbx_description
1 polymer ?
#
loop_
_entity_poly.entity_id
_entity_poly.type
_entity_poly.pdbx_seq_one_letter_code
_entity_poly.pdbx_strand_id
1 'polypeptide(L)'
;MKRLKGFNLTDDDLNAILEMGFANWRQQYESVLNLPHRNESYWFLKDATRRDAEELLRGSPSGTFLIRARNAGHYALSIVCKGNVQHCIIYETESGFGFAAPYNIYPTLKKLVEHYATNSLEEHNDTLTTTLRLPVYYWEQNRAQILEELEMEREQEAEAAAASAQTSLGSSSTSTSSAPIPTPRARSDQDQVDGGETETPPASISPSNFSTSQ
;
A
#
# COMPACT_ATOMS: atom_id res chain seq x y z
N MET A 1 31.51 -22.04 -23.33
CA MET A 1 30.06 -21.77 -23.18
C MET A 1 29.39 -22.86 -22.34
N LYS A 2 29.64 -22.91 -21.03
CA LYS A 2 28.92 -23.82 -20.10
C LYS A 2 28.72 -23.08 -18.78
N ARG A 3 27.70 -22.23 -18.68
CA ARG A 3 27.27 -21.64 -17.40
C ARG A 3 25.90 -20.95 -17.44
N LEU A 4 24.90 -21.56 -18.08
CA LEU A 4 23.53 -21.05 -18.02
C LEU A 4 22.49 -22.19 -18.03
N LYS A 5 22.63 -23.14 -17.12
CA LYS A 5 21.55 -24.08 -16.77
C LYS A 5 21.35 -24.02 -15.27
N GLY A 6 20.44 -23.16 -14.82
CA GLY A 6 20.10 -23.06 -13.39
C GLY A 6 19.20 -21.90 -12.98
N PHE A 7 18.94 -20.91 -13.84
CA PHE A 7 18.34 -19.66 -13.37
C PHE A 7 16.80 -19.55 -13.47
N ASN A 8 16.06 -20.53 -13.99
CA ASN A 8 14.60 -20.47 -14.16
C ASN A 8 14.12 -19.08 -14.63
N LEU A 9 14.81 -18.50 -15.61
CA LEU A 9 14.53 -17.16 -16.14
C LEU A 9 13.21 -17.20 -16.90
N THR A 10 12.29 -16.30 -16.56
CA THR A 10 11.03 -16.14 -17.29
C THR A 10 11.26 -15.36 -18.59
N ASP A 11 10.25 -15.34 -19.47
CA ASP A 11 10.32 -14.53 -20.70
C ASP A 11 10.45 -13.03 -20.38
N ASP A 12 9.87 -12.58 -19.27
CA ASP A 12 10.03 -11.21 -18.75
C ASP A 12 11.48 -10.93 -18.31
N ASP A 13 12.14 -11.91 -17.66
CA ASP A 13 13.54 -11.78 -17.28
C ASP A 13 14.45 -11.68 -18.51
N LEU A 14 14.16 -12.45 -19.57
CA LEU A 14 14.90 -12.38 -20.83
C LEU A 14 14.73 -11.04 -21.52
N ASN A 15 13.52 -10.48 -21.53
CA ASN A 15 13.26 -9.16 -22.08
C ASN A 15 13.98 -8.06 -21.29
N ALA A 16 13.95 -8.12 -19.96
CA ALA A 16 14.67 -7.20 -19.09
C ALA A 16 16.19 -7.29 -19.26
N ILE A 17 16.75 -8.50 -19.46
CA ILE A 17 18.18 -8.69 -19.76
C ILE A 17 18.55 -8.03 -21.10
N LEU A 18 17.69 -8.15 -22.11
CA LEU A 18 17.93 -7.57 -23.44
C LEU A 18 17.88 -6.03 -23.41
N GLU A 19 16.99 -5.45 -22.62
CA GLU A 19 16.79 -4.01 -22.53
C GLU A 19 17.83 -3.32 -21.63
N MET A 20 18.11 -3.88 -20.45
CA MET A 20 18.98 -3.26 -19.45
C MET A 20 20.44 -3.73 -19.55
N GLY A 21 20.68 -4.83 -20.28
CA GLY A 21 21.96 -5.54 -20.33
C GLY A 21 22.20 -6.43 -19.11
N PHE A 22 22.86 -7.58 -19.32
CA PHE A 22 23.03 -8.61 -18.29
C PHE A 22 23.75 -8.15 -17.01
N ALA A 23 24.62 -7.14 -17.09
CA ALA A 23 25.32 -6.60 -15.91
C ALA A 23 24.37 -5.80 -14.99
N ASN A 24 23.60 -4.88 -15.58
CA ASN A 24 22.61 -4.09 -14.84
C ASN A 24 21.44 -4.98 -14.38
N TRP A 25 20.97 -5.87 -15.25
CA TRP A 25 19.95 -6.85 -14.88
C TRP A 25 20.43 -7.72 -13.72
N ARG A 26 21.69 -8.19 -13.71
CA ARG A 26 22.20 -9.00 -12.59
C ARG A 26 22.28 -8.17 -11.30
N GLN A 27 22.74 -6.93 -11.36
CA GLN A 27 22.80 -6.05 -10.19
C GLN A 27 21.40 -5.74 -9.63
N GLN A 28 20.43 -5.50 -10.51
CA GLN A 28 19.03 -5.29 -10.13
C GLN A 28 18.38 -6.58 -9.65
N TYR A 29 18.65 -7.71 -10.28
CA TYR A 29 18.18 -9.02 -9.82
C TYR A 29 18.74 -9.34 -8.44
N GLU A 30 20.03 -9.09 -8.20
CA GLU A 30 20.66 -9.22 -6.89
C GLU A 30 20.10 -8.20 -5.87
N SER A 31 19.85 -6.94 -6.26
CA SER A 31 19.25 -5.95 -5.35
C SER A 31 17.82 -6.30 -4.97
N VAL A 32 17.02 -6.74 -5.96
CA VAL A 32 15.65 -7.21 -5.74
C VAL A 32 15.67 -8.53 -4.96
N LEU A 33 16.63 -9.43 -5.16
CA LEU A 33 16.80 -10.66 -4.36
C LEU A 33 17.19 -10.38 -2.91
N ASN A 34 17.98 -9.34 -2.68
CA ASN A 34 18.41 -8.93 -1.36
C ASN A 34 17.40 -8.02 -0.63
N LEU A 35 16.20 -7.85 -1.17
CA LEU A 35 15.15 -7.12 -0.48
C LEU A 35 14.79 -7.82 0.85
N PRO A 36 14.70 -7.08 1.97
CA PRO A 36 14.45 -7.66 3.29
C PRO A 36 13.20 -8.54 3.35
N HIS A 37 12.14 -8.17 2.62
CA HIS A 37 10.88 -8.91 2.60
C HIS A 37 10.96 -10.26 1.86
N ARG A 38 12.05 -10.56 1.12
CA ARG A 38 12.26 -11.89 0.53
C ARG A 38 12.81 -12.92 1.51
N ASN A 39 13.34 -12.48 2.65
CA ASN A 39 13.81 -13.38 3.68
C ASN A 39 12.73 -13.57 4.76
N GLU A 40 12.13 -14.76 4.77
CA GLU A 40 11.06 -15.12 5.71
C GLU A 40 11.51 -14.98 7.17
N SER A 41 12.80 -15.15 7.47
CA SER A 41 13.31 -15.02 8.83
C SER A 41 13.16 -13.61 9.41
N TYR A 42 12.91 -12.59 8.57
CA TYR A 42 12.74 -11.22 9.04
C TYR A 42 11.30 -10.85 9.39
N TRP A 43 10.31 -11.61 8.95
CA TRP A 43 8.89 -11.27 9.12
C TRP A 43 8.00 -12.43 9.54
N PHE A 44 8.41 -13.70 9.37
CA PHE A 44 7.59 -14.85 9.73
C PHE A 44 7.92 -15.38 11.13
N LEU A 45 6.99 -15.22 12.06
CA LEU A 45 7.15 -15.62 13.46
C LEU A 45 6.14 -16.71 13.82
N LYS A 46 6.60 -17.97 13.84
CA LYS A 46 5.74 -19.14 14.07
C LYS A 46 5.05 -19.13 15.44
N ASP A 47 5.76 -18.70 16.48
CA ASP A 47 5.31 -18.80 17.87
C ASP A 47 4.79 -17.47 18.44
N ALA A 48 4.70 -16.42 17.64
CA ALA A 48 4.27 -15.10 18.10
C ALA A 48 2.76 -15.00 18.29
N THR A 49 2.34 -14.52 19.45
CA THR A 49 0.95 -14.18 19.73
C THR A 49 0.59 -12.80 19.16
N ARG A 50 -0.70 -12.43 19.22
CA ARG A 50 -1.14 -11.07 18.87
C ARG A 50 -0.43 -10.03 19.74
N ARG A 51 -0.30 -10.31 21.04
CA ARG A 51 0.34 -9.42 22.00
C ARG A 51 1.82 -9.24 21.69
N ASP A 52 2.54 -10.33 21.43
CA ASP A 52 3.96 -10.25 21.08
C ASP A 52 4.15 -9.39 19.83
N ALA A 53 3.26 -9.54 18.84
CA ALA A 53 3.27 -8.73 17.63
C ALA A 53 3.04 -7.23 17.91
N GLU A 54 2.06 -6.89 18.74
CA GLU A 54 1.80 -5.51 19.15
C GLU A 54 3.01 -4.91 19.90
N GLU A 55 3.70 -5.72 20.71
CA GLU A 55 4.88 -5.28 21.45
C GLU A 55 6.10 -5.03 20.54
N LEU A 56 6.34 -5.90 19.57
CA LEU A 56 7.43 -5.76 18.58
C LEU A 56 7.19 -4.60 17.61
N LEU A 57 5.94 -4.34 17.24
CA LEU A 57 5.58 -3.29 16.28
C LEU A 57 5.41 -1.91 16.93
N ARG A 58 5.44 -1.82 18.26
CA ARG A 58 5.23 -0.58 18.99
C ARG A 58 6.30 0.46 18.66
N GLY A 59 5.85 1.63 18.19
CA GLY A 59 6.73 2.76 17.88
C GLY A 59 7.61 2.52 16.64
N SER A 60 7.20 1.60 15.78
CA SER A 60 7.77 1.36 14.45
C SER A 60 7.04 2.23 13.40
N PRO A 61 7.67 2.55 12.27
CA PRO A 61 7.05 3.34 11.21
C PRO A 61 5.91 2.59 10.51
N SER A 62 5.05 3.33 9.80
CA SER A 62 4.01 2.72 8.95
C SER A 62 4.63 1.78 7.92
N GLY A 63 3.98 0.63 7.68
CA GLY A 63 4.46 -0.42 6.80
C GLY A 63 5.41 -1.42 7.47
N THR A 64 5.77 -1.24 8.75
CA THR A 64 6.44 -2.31 9.51
C THR A 64 5.49 -3.44 9.80
N PHE A 65 5.88 -4.68 9.49
CA PHE A 65 4.99 -5.83 9.54
C PHE A 65 5.66 -7.14 10.00
N LEU A 66 4.82 -8.07 10.42
CA LEU A 66 5.16 -9.49 10.61
C LEU A 66 3.93 -10.37 10.32
N ILE A 67 4.19 -11.63 9.96
CA ILE A 67 3.17 -12.67 9.83
C ILE A 67 3.39 -13.70 10.94
N ARG A 68 2.32 -14.00 11.66
CA ARG A 68 2.31 -15.01 12.72
C ARG A 68 1.39 -16.18 12.39
N ALA A 69 1.75 -17.38 12.84
CA ALA A 69 0.89 -18.55 12.69
C ALA A 69 -0.31 -18.49 13.64
N ARG A 70 -1.42 -19.13 13.26
CA ARG A 70 -2.57 -19.35 14.16
C ARG A 70 -2.89 -20.84 14.22
N ASN A 71 -3.37 -21.27 15.39
CA ASN A 71 -3.81 -22.63 15.62
C ASN A 71 -5.12 -22.84 14.82
N ALA A 72 -5.05 -23.61 13.72
CA ALA A 72 -6.11 -24.03 12.76
C ALA A 72 -5.73 -23.86 11.27
N GLY A 73 -4.46 -23.65 10.92
CA GLY A 73 -4.04 -23.57 9.51
C GLY A 73 -4.33 -22.22 8.84
N HIS A 74 -4.42 -21.16 9.63
CA HIS A 74 -4.52 -19.79 9.13
C HIS A 74 -3.36 -18.96 9.67
N TYR A 75 -3.05 -17.86 8.99
CA TYR A 75 -2.03 -16.91 9.43
C TYR A 75 -2.67 -15.59 9.79
N ALA A 76 -1.92 -14.74 10.48
CA ALA A 76 -2.32 -13.37 10.70
C ALA A 76 -1.19 -12.42 10.33
N LEU A 77 -1.49 -11.46 9.47
CA LEU A 77 -0.67 -10.28 9.28
C LEU A 77 -0.86 -9.35 10.48
N SER A 78 0.24 -8.82 11.01
CA SER A 78 0.24 -7.71 11.96
C SER A 78 1.10 -6.60 11.36
N ILE A 79 0.56 -5.40 11.24
CA ILE A 79 1.19 -4.30 10.49
C ILE A 79 0.92 -2.96 11.16
N VAL A 80 1.89 -2.05 11.13
CA VAL A 80 1.68 -0.65 11.54
C VAL A 80 1.12 0.14 10.37
N CYS A 81 -0.02 0.79 10.56
CA CYS A 81 -0.56 1.78 9.64
C CYS A 81 -0.96 3.03 10.41
N LYS A 82 -0.48 4.21 9.98
CA LYS A 82 -0.78 5.50 10.62
C LYS A 82 -0.52 5.48 12.14
N GLY A 83 0.56 4.82 12.55
CA GLY A 83 0.96 4.70 13.96
C GLY A 83 0.20 3.66 14.80
N ASN A 84 -0.78 2.96 14.22
CA ASN A 84 -1.56 1.92 14.92
C ASN A 84 -1.21 0.53 14.40
N VAL A 85 -1.14 -0.45 15.30
CA VAL A 85 -0.99 -1.85 14.92
C VAL A 85 -2.36 -2.41 14.52
N GLN A 86 -2.41 -2.97 13.32
CA GLN A 86 -3.60 -3.57 12.73
C GLN A 86 -3.35 -5.04 12.42
N HIS A 87 -4.41 -5.86 12.48
CA HIS A 87 -4.30 -7.29 12.25
C HIS A 87 -5.30 -7.78 11.20
N CYS A 88 -4.81 -8.57 10.25
CA CYS A 88 -5.62 -9.19 9.20
C CYS A 88 -5.45 -10.69 9.25
N ILE A 89 -6.53 -11.44 9.03
CA ILE A 89 -6.43 -12.88 8.79
C ILE A 89 -5.93 -13.10 7.36
N ILE A 90 -4.96 -14.01 7.21
CA ILE A 90 -4.57 -14.58 5.92
C ILE A 90 -5.13 -16.00 5.89
N TYR A 91 -6.02 -16.24 4.94
CA TYR A 91 -6.60 -17.55 4.69
C TYR A 91 -5.64 -18.39 3.87
N GLU A 92 -5.50 -19.64 4.27
CA GLU A 92 -4.91 -20.70 3.47
C GLU A 92 -6.06 -21.50 2.86
N THR A 93 -6.12 -21.55 1.53
CA THR A 93 -7.16 -22.26 0.77
C THR A 93 -6.52 -23.17 -0.27
N GLU A 94 -7.30 -24.03 -0.91
CA GLU A 94 -6.82 -24.88 -2.00
C GLU A 94 -6.26 -24.08 -3.19
N SER A 95 -6.76 -22.85 -3.40
CA SER A 95 -6.31 -21.95 -4.46
C SER A 95 -5.04 -21.17 -4.09
N GLY A 96 -4.68 -21.12 -2.80
CA GLY A 96 -3.56 -20.36 -2.29
C GLY A 96 -3.90 -19.53 -1.05
N PHE A 97 -3.01 -18.59 -0.75
CA PHE A 97 -3.06 -17.65 0.36
C PHE A 97 -3.70 -16.33 -0.07
N GLY A 98 -4.42 -15.67 0.83
CA GLY A 98 -4.96 -14.32 0.59
C GLY A 98 -5.73 -13.75 1.80
N PHE A 99 -6.12 -12.48 1.70
CA PHE A 99 -6.87 -11.79 2.76
C PHE A 99 -8.39 -11.97 2.63
N ALA A 100 -8.88 -12.18 1.41
CA ALA A 100 -10.29 -12.36 1.10
C ALA A 100 -10.46 -13.12 -0.22
N ALA A 101 -11.52 -13.91 -0.33
CA ALA A 101 -11.95 -14.47 -1.62
C ALA A 101 -12.47 -13.33 -2.52
N PRO A 102 -12.27 -13.39 -3.85
CA PRO A 102 -11.62 -14.45 -4.64
C PRO A 102 -10.08 -14.34 -4.74
N TYR A 103 -9.44 -13.43 -4.01
CA TYR A 103 -8.01 -13.11 -4.13
C TYR A 103 -7.07 -14.04 -3.34
N ASN A 104 -7.52 -15.26 -3.02
CA ASN A 104 -6.68 -16.29 -2.39
C ASN A 104 -5.85 -17.01 -3.46
N ILE A 105 -5.02 -16.26 -4.19
CA ILE A 105 -4.35 -16.71 -5.42
C ILE A 105 -2.85 -16.89 -5.25
N TYR A 106 -2.28 -16.53 -4.10
CA TYR A 106 -0.84 -16.59 -3.91
C TYR A 106 -0.41 -18.00 -3.52
N PRO A 107 0.53 -18.65 -4.21
CA PRO A 107 0.89 -20.05 -3.93
C PRO A 107 1.66 -20.22 -2.61
N THR A 108 2.28 -19.15 -2.09
CA THR A 108 3.02 -19.15 -0.82
C THR A 108 2.85 -17.82 -0.09
N LEU A 109 3.02 -17.82 1.24
CA LEU A 109 3.06 -16.57 2.03
C LEU A 109 4.13 -15.61 1.52
N LYS A 110 5.29 -16.12 1.09
CA LYS A 110 6.34 -15.30 0.50
C LYS A 110 5.86 -14.57 -0.76
N LYS A 111 5.11 -15.24 -1.64
CA LYS A 111 4.58 -14.60 -2.86
C LYS A 111 3.53 -13.55 -2.53
N LEU A 112 2.71 -13.79 -1.52
CA LEU A 112 1.80 -12.78 -0.97
C LEU A 112 2.60 -11.57 -0.47
N VAL A 113 3.64 -11.79 0.33
CA VAL A 113 4.47 -10.70 0.88
C VAL A 113 5.18 -9.91 -0.22
N GLU A 114 5.77 -10.59 -1.20
CA GLU A 114 6.44 -9.96 -2.35
C GLU A 114 5.48 -9.06 -3.14
N HIS A 115 4.21 -9.47 -3.29
CA HIS A 115 3.20 -8.67 -3.99
C HIS A 115 2.84 -7.41 -3.21
N TYR A 116 2.43 -7.55 -1.95
CA TYR A 116 2.02 -6.41 -1.13
C TYR A 116 3.20 -5.56 -0.61
N ALA A 117 4.45 -5.92 -0.92
CA ALA A 117 5.60 -5.04 -0.70
C ALA A 117 5.53 -3.79 -1.59
N THR A 118 4.95 -3.92 -2.79
CA THR A 118 4.78 -2.83 -3.77
C THR A 118 3.32 -2.44 -4.01
N ASN A 119 2.38 -3.31 -3.67
CA ASN A 119 0.94 -3.09 -3.88
C ASN A 119 0.27 -2.73 -2.55
N SER A 120 -0.49 -1.62 -2.53
CA SER A 120 -1.17 -1.14 -1.32
C SER A 120 -2.27 -2.10 -0.90
N LEU A 121 -2.42 -2.31 0.41
CA LEU A 121 -3.47 -3.15 0.98
C LEU A 121 -4.86 -2.48 0.95
N GLU A 122 -4.95 -1.23 0.51
CA GLU A 122 -6.20 -0.46 0.34
C GLU A 122 -7.23 -1.19 -0.51
N GLU A 123 -6.79 -1.96 -1.49
CA GLU A 123 -7.68 -2.74 -2.36
C GLU A 123 -8.54 -3.77 -1.61
N HIS A 124 -8.13 -4.13 -0.39
CA HIS A 124 -8.87 -5.02 0.50
C HIS A 124 -9.48 -4.30 1.69
N ASN A 125 -8.99 -3.11 2.01
CA ASN A 125 -9.41 -2.33 3.16
C ASN A 125 -8.88 -0.90 3.09
N ASP A 126 -9.78 0.07 2.88
CA ASP A 126 -9.50 1.51 2.81
C ASP A 126 -8.75 2.07 4.03
N THR A 127 -8.76 1.36 5.17
CA THR A 127 -8.02 1.79 6.38
C THR A 127 -6.55 1.38 6.37
N LEU A 128 -6.15 0.40 5.55
CA LEU A 128 -4.76 -0.06 5.38
C LEU A 128 -4.07 0.67 4.23
N THR A 129 -3.88 1.97 4.38
CA THR A 129 -3.18 2.79 3.37
C THR A 129 -1.67 2.64 3.46
N THR A 130 -1.16 1.41 3.31
CA THR A 130 0.26 1.08 3.41
C THR A 130 0.58 -0.22 2.66
N THR A 131 1.86 -0.40 2.35
CA THR A 131 2.44 -1.65 1.83
C THR A 131 3.20 -2.41 2.93
N LEU A 132 3.59 -3.66 2.65
CA LEU A 132 4.49 -4.48 3.48
C LEU A 132 5.94 -4.02 3.33
N ARG A 133 6.22 -2.78 3.75
CA ARG A 133 7.48 -2.08 3.50
C ARG A 133 8.66 -2.66 4.29
N LEU A 134 8.48 -2.89 5.58
CA LEU A 134 9.57 -3.18 6.51
C LEU A 134 9.31 -4.45 7.33
N PRO A 135 10.01 -5.56 7.08
CA PRO A 135 10.00 -6.71 7.96
C PRO A 135 10.43 -6.36 9.39
N VAL A 136 9.74 -6.86 10.41
CA VAL A 136 9.96 -6.50 11.82
C VAL A 136 11.42 -6.64 12.27
N TYR A 137 12.10 -7.74 11.97
CA TYR A 137 13.47 -7.93 12.42
C TYR A 137 14.49 -7.15 11.60
N TYR A 138 14.17 -6.82 10.34
CA TYR A 138 14.99 -5.90 9.57
C TYR A 138 14.94 -4.49 10.17
N TRP A 139 13.75 -4.05 10.56
CA TRP A 139 13.57 -2.81 11.30
C TRP A 139 14.35 -2.79 12.63
N GLU A 140 14.24 -3.84 13.44
CA GLU A 140 14.95 -3.90 14.73
C GLU A 140 16.48 -3.81 14.57
N GLN A 141 17.03 -4.45 13.53
CA GLN A 141 18.47 -4.49 13.29
C GLN A 141 19.02 -3.18 12.70
N ASN A 142 18.19 -2.41 11.99
CA ASN A 142 18.63 -1.24 11.20
C ASN A 142 17.90 0.06 11.60
N ARG A 143 17.34 0.10 12.82
CA ARG A 143 16.44 1.16 13.29
C ARG A 143 16.95 2.58 13.07
N ALA A 144 18.21 2.86 13.44
CA ALA A 144 18.78 4.20 13.34
C ALA A 144 18.89 4.66 11.88
N GLN A 145 19.40 3.79 11.00
CA GLN A 145 19.54 4.09 9.57
C GLN A 145 18.18 4.30 8.90
N ILE A 146 17.21 3.44 9.20
CA ILE A 146 15.86 3.55 8.62
C ILE A 146 15.17 4.84 9.08
N LEU A 147 15.35 5.23 10.35
CA LEU A 147 14.77 6.49 10.85
C LEU A 147 15.35 7.70 10.12
N GLU A 148 16.66 7.74 9.92
CA GLU A 148 17.34 8.80 9.15
C GLU A 148 16.85 8.83 7.70
N GLU A 149 16.71 7.66 7.05
CA GLU A 149 16.17 7.54 5.69
C GLU A 149 14.73 8.06 5.58
N LEU A 150 13.85 7.69 6.51
CA LEU A 150 12.46 8.15 6.55
C LEU A 150 12.33 9.66 6.84
N GLU A 151 13.25 10.23 7.62
CA GLU A 151 13.32 11.67 7.85
C GLU A 151 13.70 12.39 6.56
N MET A 152 14.73 11.92 5.87
CA MET A 152 15.13 12.47 4.56
C MET A 152 14.01 12.37 3.51
N GLU A 153 13.32 11.23 3.43
CA GLU A 153 12.16 11.06 2.53
C GLU A 153 11.05 12.07 2.82
N ARG A 154 10.70 12.27 4.10
CA ARG A 154 9.66 13.22 4.50
C ARG A 154 10.03 14.66 4.15
N GLU A 155 11.29 15.03 4.28
CA GLU A 155 11.78 16.35 3.89
C GLU A 155 11.67 16.56 2.37
N GLN A 156 12.08 15.56 1.58
CA GLN A 156 11.94 15.60 0.12
C GLN A 156 10.48 15.67 -0.33
N GLU A 157 9.59 14.88 0.28
CA GLU A 157 8.15 14.93 0.01
C GLU A 157 7.54 16.29 0.36
N ALA A 158 7.94 16.89 1.49
CA ALA A 158 7.48 18.21 1.89
C ALA A 158 7.96 19.31 0.93
N GLU A 159 9.21 19.24 0.46
CA GLU A 159 9.76 20.17 -0.53
C GLU A 159 9.06 20.01 -1.89
N ALA A 160 8.83 18.78 -2.36
CA ALA A 160 8.09 18.50 -3.59
C ALA A 160 6.63 18.97 -3.51
N ALA A 161 5.97 18.79 -2.35
CA ALA A 161 4.62 19.31 -2.10
C ALA A 161 4.61 20.86 -2.09
N ALA A 162 5.60 21.50 -1.47
CA ALA A 162 5.72 22.96 -1.49
C ALA A 162 6.00 23.50 -2.91
N ALA A 163 6.84 22.83 -3.69
CA ALA A 163 7.14 23.20 -5.08
C ALA A 163 5.92 23.06 -6.00
N SER A 164 5.11 22.02 -5.82
CA SER A 164 3.86 21.82 -6.58
C SER A 164 2.74 22.80 -6.21
N ALA A 165 2.73 23.33 -4.97
CA ALA A 165 1.77 24.37 -4.56
C ALA A 165 2.09 25.76 -5.14
N GLN A 166 3.35 26.07 -5.46
CA GLN A 166 3.74 27.39 -6.02
C GLN A 166 3.42 27.53 -7.52
N THR A 167 3.30 26.44 -8.27
CA THR A 167 2.98 26.46 -9.71
C THR A 167 1.49 26.65 -10.02
N SER A 168 0.58 26.46 -9.06
CA SER A 168 -0.88 26.60 -9.27
C SER A 168 -1.43 28.02 -9.07
N LEU A 169 -0.63 29.00 -8.63
CA LEU A 169 -1.06 30.39 -8.34
C LEU A 169 -0.69 31.39 -9.45
N GLY A 170 -0.12 30.92 -10.57
CA GLY A 170 0.37 31.75 -11.69
C GLY A 170 -0.57 31.84 -12.89
N SER A 171 -1.88 32.08 -12.69
CA SER A 171 -2.79 32.47 -13.79
C SER A 171 -3.85 33.46 -13.31
N SER A 172 -3.43 34.70 -13.11
CA SER A 172 -4.35 35.83 -12.97
C SER A 172 -3.75 37.07 -13.63
N SER A 173 -4.13 37.33 -14.88
CA SER A 173 -3.91 38.61 -15.57
C SER A 173 -5.25 39.27 -15.93
N THR A 174 -5.65 40.14 -15.00
CA THR A 174 -6.33 41.45 -15.11
C THR A 174 -6.92 41.95 -16.45
N SER A 175 -8.25 42.18 -16.41
CA SER A 175 -9.02 43.41 -16.71
C SER A 175 -8.97 44.12 -18.08
N THR A 176 -10.16 44.38 -18.64
CA THR A 176 -10.51 45.62 -19.36
C THR A 176 -11.89 46.14 -18.91
N SER A 177 -12.14 47.43 -19.14
CA SER A 177 -12.90 48.39 -18.31
C SER A 177 -14.28 48.81 -18.87
N SER A 178 -15.22 49.17 -17.97
CA SER A 178 -16.35 50.17 -18.02
C SER A 178 -17.40 50.10 -19.16
N ALA A 179 -18.71 50.44 -19.07
CA ALA A 179 -19.55 51.33 -18.23
C ALA A 179 -21.10 51.04 -18.44
N PRO A 180 -22.12 51.79 -17.90
CA PRO A 180 -23.45 51.25 -17.43
C PRO A 180 -24.78 51.82 -18.07
N ILE A 181 -25.97 51.45 -17.47
CA ILE A 181 -27.34 52.11 -17.39
C ILE A 181 -28.50 51.44 -18.23
N PRO A 182 -29.84 51.46 -17.90
CA PRO A 182 -30.67 51.14 -16.70
C PRO A 182 -31.92 50.20 -16.97
N THR A 183 -32.64 49.82 -15.90
CA THR A 183 -33.95 49.08 -15.74
C THR A 183 -35.18 49.65 -16.51
N PRO A 184 -36.39 48.98 -16.67
CA PRO A 184 -37.09 48.18 -15.63
C PRO A 184 -38.16 47.08 -15.99
N ARG A 185 -38.49 46.26 -14.96
CA ARG A 185 -39.82 45.77 -14.48
C ARG A 185 -40.69 44.77 -15.28
N ALA A 186 -40.94 43.58 -14.69
CA ALA A 186 -42.25 42.94 -14.37
C ALA A 186 -41.98 41.54 -13.73
N ARG A 187 -42.43 41.22 -12.50
CA ARG A 187 -43.64 40.40 -12.15
C ARG A 187 -43.79 39.15 -13.05
N SER A 188 -43.93 37.91 -12.57
CA SER A 188 -44.75 37.37 -11.46
C SER A 188 -44.39 35.88 -11.23
N ASP A 189 -44.79 35.31 -10.07
CA ASP A 189 -45.36 33.95 -9.81
C ASP A 189 -44.69 32.68 -10.42
N GLN A 190 -44.76 31.45 -9.91
CA GLN A 190 -45.14 30.72 -8.68
C GLN A 190 -44.97 29.22 -9.07
N ASP A 191 -44.97 28.30 -8.09
CA ASP A 191 -45.00 26.81 -8.19
C ASP A 191 -43.68 26.07 -8.55
N GLN A 192 -43.13 25.15 -7.71
CA GLN A 192 -43.56 23.76 -7.40
C GLN A 192 -43.67 22.91 -8.70
N VAL A 193 -43.12 21.70 -8.90
CA VAL A 193 -42.84 20.48 -8.10
C VAL A 193 -41.80 19.63 -8.89
N ASP A 194 -41.39 18.48 -8.33
CA ASP A 194 -40.89 17.24 -8.97
C ASP A 194 -39.36 17.06 -8.85
N GLY A 195 -38.80 15.99 -8.31
CA GLY A 195 -39.25 14.60 -8.19
C GLY A 195 -38.03 13.76 -8.59
N GLY A 196 -37.37 13.11 -7.63
CA GLY A 196 -36.10 12.44 -7.89
C GLY A 196 -35.68 11.55 -6.74
N GLU A 197 -36.34 10.40 -6.62
CA GLU A 197 -35.85 9.28 -5.82
C GLU A 197 -34.64 8.66 -6.52
N THR A 198 -33.45 8.82 -5.94
CA THR A 198 -32.29 8.00 -6.29
C THR A 198 -32.19 6.85 -5.31
N GLU A 199 -32.72 5.70 -5.71
CA GLU A 199 -32.40 4.41 -5.08
C GLU A 199 -30.87 4.22 -5.10
N THR A 200 -30.27 4.23 -3.92
CA THR A 200 -28.90 3.76 -3.71
C THR A 200 -28.99 2.26 -3.38
N PRO A 201 -28.34 1.35 -4.14
CA PRO A 201 -28.34 -0.05 -3.76
C PRO A 201 -27.53 -0.26 -2.48
N PRO A 202 -27.92 -1.21 -1.60
CA PRO A 202 -27.19 -1.46 -0.38
C PRO A 202 -25.82 -2.08 -0.69
N ALA A 203 -24.77 -1.51 -0.11
CA ALA A 203 -23.44 -2.09 -0.09
C ALA A 203 -23.50 -3.46 0.59
N SER A 204 -23.16 -4.51 -0.16
CA SER A 204 -22.86 -5.83 0.38
C SER A 204 -21.61 -5.72 1.26
N ILE A 205 -21.81 -5.59 2.56
CA ILE A 205 -20.73 -5.72 3.54
C ILE A 205 -20.37 -7.21 3.59
N SER A 206 -19.34 -7.60 2.85
CA SER A 206 -18.59 -8.81 3.16
C SER A 206 -18.00 -8.65 4.56
N PRO A 207 -17.99 -9.68 5.41
CA PRO A 207 -17.40 -9.59 6.73
C PRO A 207 -15.91 -9.26 6.58
N SER A 208 -15.54 -8.02 6.93
CA SER A 208 -14.16 -7.55 6.86
C SER A 208 -13.32 -8.39 7.82
N ASN A 209 -12.35 -9.12 7.29
CA ASN A 209 -11.36 -9.90 8.07
C ASN A 209 -10.34 -9.01 8.80
N PHE A 210 -10.69 -7.74 8.95
CA PHE A 210 -9.87 -6.66 9.43
C PHE A 210 -10.44 -6.17 10.76
N SER A 211 -9.70 -6.39 11.83
CA SER A 211 -10.11 -5.95 13.16
C SER A 211 -9.25 -4.76 13.55
N THR A 212 -9.87 -3.58 13.59
CA THR A 212 -9.30 -2.41 14.25
C THR A 212 -9.33 -2.68 15.76
N SER A 213 -8.17 -2.72 16.41
CA SER A 213 -8.13 -2.72 17.89
C SER A 213 -8.82 -1.43 18.37
N GLN A 214 -9.90 -1.59 19.15
CA GLN A 214 -10.43 -0.53 20.01
C GLN A 214 -9.69 -0.53 21.35
#